data_AF-A0A1A8EEV4-F1
#
_entry.id   AF-A0A1A8EEV4-F1
#
_cell.length_a   1.000
_cell.length_b   1.000
_cell.length_c   1.000
_cell.angle_alpha   90.00
_cell.angle_beta   90.00
_cell.angle_gamma   90.00
#
_symmetry.space_group_name_H-M   'P 1'
#
loop_
_entity.id
_entity.type
_entity.pdbx_description
1 polymer ?
#
loop_
_entity_poly.entity_id
_entity_poly.type
_entity_poly.pdbx_seq_one_letter_code
_entity_poly.pdbx_strand_id
1 'polypeptide(L)'
;MSKEQLENVEVFTSSFSSEQQKELANRLITFLSQYSHLSDSFIIEFFSENLWDTLPKTWQAVLQDLSFPQIADLLLDAANNNRRYPSVWPLSLLAFRATAHALTFPREPRCDRGSVAEPKKPEEFLENHSQSSLLGHIFRKHVKPKKQHEIRKLGMLVKQLCEQTGCRRVVDVGSGQGHLTRFLSFGLRLSVTAIEADPTLVAMASRFDGELLWVLEKEKHKKKLRPEALPIPRHVAGWVNPKESWEVFIQQLKSPDHVGDDPVTLCNKKICSDVAHPSRLCGGQSQDLHQNDAEEDPSAGSLNHSAHEEGVSPDESHLQRSNDFVLTGLHACGDLSATLLRLFVSCPHVRGITSVACCYMKITTKESPTPPGLVTAPDLLPSGHESFGYPMSSWVRGLPGHQLSYKAREGACHALEDYVRRLREESELLRSHCYRAMLETFIRDTRPDLHRAGIQTIKKSHLLSFTEYARLGLARVGLPPDLPLDPERVAAMLKHQNKVVVYFSLSLLLAPVVETLVLLDRIIYLQENDVESRLVPLFNPNFSPRNFVLVALKPSR
;
A
#
# COMPACT_ATOMS: atom_id res chain seq x y z
N MET A 1 -3.65 -24.81 -23.02
CA MET A 1 -4.55 -23.85 -22.33
C MET A 1 -5.66 -23.53 -23.32
N SER A 2 -6.92 -23.78 -22.96
CA SER A 2 -8.07 -23.65 -23.88
C SER A 2 -8.41 -22.18 -24.14
N LYS A 3 -8.92 -21.92 -25.35
CA LYS A 3 -9.36 -20.60 -25.86
C LYS A 3 -10.46 -19.93 -25.01
N GLU A 4 -11.13 -20.68 -24.12
CA GLU A 4 -12.24 -20.18 -23.29
C GLU A 4 -11.81 -19.32 -22.09
N GLN A 5 -10.52 -19.22 -21.76
CA GLN A 5 -10.03 -18.25 -20.76
C GLN A 5 -9.61 -16.90 -21.38
N LEU A 6 -9.71 -16.75 -22.70
CA LEU A 6 -9.40 -15.51 -23.41
C LEU A 6 -10.62 -14.58 -23.63
N GLU A 7 -11.85 -15.01 -23.31
CA GLU A 7 -13.08 -14.33 -23.75
C GLU A 7 -13.91 -13.63 -22.65
N ASN A 8 -13.41 -13.45 -21.41
CA ASN A 8 -14.22 -12.94 -20.31
C ASN A 8 -13.72 -11.65 -19.63
N VAL A 9 -13.30 -10.64 -20.40
CA VAL A 9 -13.32 -9.25 -19.94
C VAL A 9 -13.61 -8.33 -21.13
N GLU A 10 -14.88 -7.97 -21.31
CA GLU A 10 -15.29 -6.81 -22.10
C GLU A 10 -14.65 -5.54 -21.51
N VAL A 11 -13.43 -5.28 -21.95
CA VAL A 11 -12.93 -4.03 -22.52
C VAL A 11 -13.63 -2.75 -22.01
N PHE A 12 -13.18 -2.28 -20.85
CA PHE A 12 -12.52 -0.97 -20.79
C PHE A 12 -13.33 0.31 -21.11
N THR A 13 -14.53 0.48 -20.57
CA THR A 13 -15.23 1.80 -20.58
C THR A 13 -15.22 2.45 -19.19
N SER A 14 -14.84 3.73 -19.08
CA SER A 14 -15.02 4.50 -17.86
C SER A 14 -16.51 4.64 -17.55
N SER A 15 -16.96 4.22 -16.36
CA SER A 15 -18.38 4.34 -15.97
C SER A 15 -18.83 5.78 -15.76
N PHE A 16 -17.88 6.72 -15.66
CA PHE A 16 -18.12 8.14 -15.42
C PHE A 16 -17.35 9.01 -16.43
N SER A 17 -18.03 10.01 -16.99
CA SER A 17 -17.40 11.11 -17.73
C SER A 17 -16.53 11.98 -16.82
N SER A 18 -15.63 12.80 -17.39
CA SER A 18 -14.80 13.73 -16.60
C SER A 18 -15.65 14.69 -15.74
N GLU A 19 -16.77 15.18 -16.27
CA GLU A 19 -17.71 16.02 -15.52
C GLU A 19 -18.35 15.26 -14.34
N GLN A 20 -18.76 14.02 -14.55
CA GLN A 20 -19.33 13.19 -13.49
C GLN A 20 -18.30 12.89 -12.39
N GLN A 21 -17.03 12.71 -12.75
CA GLN A 21 -15.94 12.54 -11.79
C GLN A 21 -15.70 13.79 -10.95
N LYS A 22 -15.67 14.97 -11.59
CA LYS A 22 -15.55 16.27 -10.90
C LYS A 22 -16.71 16.53 -9.95
N GLU A 23 -17.94 16.23 -10.38
CA GLU A 23 -19.14 16.35 -9.55
C GLU A 23 -19.13 15.34 -8.38
N LEU A 24 -18.68 14.11 -8.61
CA LEU A 24 -18.52 13.13 -7.55
C LEU A 24 -17.53 13.62 -6.49
N ALA A 25 -16.41 14.24 -6.89
CA ALA A 25 -15.44 14.81 -5.95
C ALA A 25 -16.08 15.89 -5.07
N ASN A 26 -16.89 16.78 -5.66
CA ASN A 26 -17.63 17.81 -4.92
C ASN A 26 -18.59 17.21 -3.89
N ARG A 27 -19.35 16.17 -4.28
CA ARG A 27 -20.27 15.46 -3.37
C ARG A 27 -19.54 14.75 -2.23
N LEU A 28 -18.43 14.08 -2.54
CA LEU A 28 -17.58 13.41 -1.54
C LEU A 28 -17.07 14.41 -0.49
N ILE A 29 -16.53 15.55 -0.94
CA ILE A 29 -16.01 16.60 -0.06
C ILE A 29 -17.12 17.21 0.80
N THR A 30 -18.26 17.51 0.20
CA THR A 30 -19.42 18.06 0.93
C THR A 30 -19.87 17.10 2.03
N PHE A 31 -19.98 15.81 1.69
CA PHE A 31 -20.40 14.77 2.64
C PHE A 31 -19.37 14.57 3.76
N LEU A 32 -18.08 14.46 3.44
CA LEU A 32 -17.02 14.34 4.43
C LEU A 32 -16.94 15.56 5.35
N SER A 33 -17.10 16.76 4.81
CA SER A 33 -17.12 18.01 5.59
C SER A 33 -18.28 18.04 6.59
N GLN A 34 -19.47 17.57 6.18
CA GLN A 34 -20.65 17.49 7.05
C GLN A 34 -20.46 16.51 8.22
N TYR A 35 -19.71 15.43 8.02
CA TYR A 35 -19.51 14.37 9.01
C TYR A 35 -18.05 14.28 9.51
N SER A 36 -17.31 15.39 9.44
CA SER A 36 -15.90 15.47 9.85
C SER A 36 -15.68 15.06 11.31
N HIS A 37 -16.61 15.42 12.20
CA HIS A 37 -16.62 14.98 13.59
C HIS A 37 -16.58 13.45 13.75
N LEU A 38 -17.09 12.66 12.80
CA LEU A 38 -17.00 11.20 12.80
C LEU A 38 -15.72 10.69 12.15
N SER A 39 -15.30 11.27 11.02
CA SER A 39 -14.09 10.83 10.30
C SER A 39 -12.79 11.19 11.03
N ASP A 40 -12.81 12.28 11.80
CA ASP A 40 -11.64 12.84 12.47
C ASP A 40 -11.55 12.40 13.94
N SER A 41 -12.55 11.67 14.42
CA SER A 41 -12.57 11.15 15.79
C SER A 41 -11.62 9.98 16.01
N PHE A 42 -10.85 10.05 17.09
CA PHE A 42 -10.03 8.93 17.55
C PHE A 42 -10.87 8.05 18.46
N ILE A 43 -11.14 6.80 18.06
CA ILE A 43 -11.95 5.89 18.89
C ILE A 43 -11.37 5.64 20.29
N ILE A 44 -10.05 5.81 20.47
CA ILE A 44 -9.40 5.71 21.78
C ILE A 44 -9.83 6.84 22.74
N GLU A 45 -10.46 7.89 22.23
CA GLU A 45 -10.94 9.02 23.01
C GLU A 45 -12.43 8.91 23.34
N PHE A 46 -13.06 7.75 23.06
CA PHE A 46 -14.51 7.57 23.18
C PHE A 46 -15.09 8.04 24.52
N PHE A 47 -14.44 7.68 25.62
CA PHE A 47 -14.87 8.07 26.96
C PHE A 47 -14.33 9.43 27.36
N SER A 48 -13.13 9.76 26.90
CA SER A 48 -12.37 10.91 27.36
C SER A 48 -12.89 12.21 26.72
N GLU A 49 -13.45 12.13 25.51
CA GLU A 49 -14.09 13.23 24.77
C GLU A 49 -15.62 13.04 24.65
N ASN A 50 -16.20 12.09 25.38
CA ASN A 50 -17.64 11.78 25.34
C ASN A 50 -18.19 11.62 23.91
N LEU A 51 -17.48 10.89 23.04
CA LEU A 51 -17.78 10.82 21.61
C LEU A 51 -19.23 10.38 21.33
N TRP A 52 -19.81 9.52 22.17
CA TRP A 52 -21.21 9.12 22.03
C TRP A 52 -22.19 10.31 22.02
N ASP A 53 -21.94 11.31 22.85
CA ASP A 53 -22.81 12.48 22.97
C ASP A 53 -22.70 13.46 21.81
N THR A 54 -21.67 13.33 20.97
CA THR A 54 -21.55 14.08 19.71
C THR A 54 -22.56 13.62 18.65
N LEU A 55 -23.12 12.41 18.78
CA LEU A 55 -24.15 11.91 17.87
C LEU A 55 -25.50 12.60 18.13
N PRO A 56 -26.33 12.83 17.09
CA PRO A 56 -27.70 13.31 17.29
C PRO A 56 -28.47 12.41 18.26
N LYS A 57 -29.23 12.99 19.20
CA LYS A 57 -29.98 12.22 20.22
C LYS A 57 -30.97 11.22 19.59
N THR A 58 -31.53 11.55 18.44
CA THR A 58 -32.38 10.65 17.65
C THR A 58 -31.63 9.45 17.10
N TRP A 59 -30.34 9.59 16.77
CA TRP A 59 -29.49 8.47 16.36
C TRP A 59 -29.16 7.59 17.57
N GLN A 60 -28.75 8.20 18.69
CA GLN A 60 -28.41 7.47 19.92
C GLN A 60 -29.53 6.51 20.35
N ALA A 61 -30.79 6.98 20.32
CA ALA A 61 -31.97 6.21 20.73
C ALA A 61 -32.18 4.91 19.93
N VAL A 62 -31.88 4.91 18.63
CA VAL A 62 -32.08 3.71 17.78
C VAL A 62 -30.83 2.84 17.66
N LEU A 63 -29.67 3.38 18.05
CA LEU A 63 -28.36 2.76 17.88
C LEU A 63 -27.82 2.08 19.14
N GLN A 64 -28.17 2.57 20.34
CA GLN A 64 -27.58 2.11 21.61
C GLN A 64 -27.79 0.61 21.91
N ASP A 65 -28.91 0.05 21.43
CA ASP A 65 -29.36 -1.31 21.75
C ASP A 65 -29.16 -2.31 20.59
N LEU A 66 -28.44 -1.91 19.53
CA LEU A 66 -28.16 -2.81 18.40
C LEU A 66 -27.20 -3.92 18.82
N SER A 67 -27.51 -5.16 18.45
CA SER A 67 -26.57 -6.28 18.54
C SER A 67 -25.46 -6.18 17.49
N PHE A 68 -24.32 -6.88 17.67
CA PHE A 68 -23.24 -6.85 16.67
C PHE A 68 -23.67 -7.32 15.27
N PRO A 69 -24.47 -8.41 15.13
CA PRO A 69 -25.02 -8.77 13.82
C PRO A 69 -25.92 -7.68 13.23
N GLN A 70 -26.73 -6.99 14.04
CA GLN A 70 -27.55 -5.87 13.58
C GLN A 70 -26.69 -4.68 13.12
N ILE A 71 -25.59 -4.38 13.79
CA ILE A 71 -24.63 -3.34 13.35
C ILE A 71 -24.08 -3.70 11.96
N ALA A 72 -23.65 -4.95 11.77
CA ALA A 72 -23.17 -5.43 10.48
C ALA A 72 -24.24 -5.27 9.39
N ASP A 73 -25.44 -5.79 9.63
CA ASP A 73 -26.46 -5.94 8.60
C ASP A 73 -27.26 -4.65 8.31
N LEU A 74 -27.45 -3.80 9.33
CA LEU A 74 -28.25 -2.58 9.23
C LEU A 74 -27.42 -1.34 8.93
N LEU A 75 -26.15 -1.25 9.39
CA LEU A 75 -25.27 -0.12 9.11
C LEU A 75 -24.31 -0.43 7.95
N LEU A 76 -23.49 -1.45 8.10
CA LEU A 76 -22.30 -1.65 7.27
C LEU A 76 -22.56 -2.38 5.95
N ASP A 77 -23.44 -3.38 5.94
CA ASP A 77 -23.70 -4.19 4.76
C ASP A 77 -24.57 -3.43 3.75
N ALA A 78 -23.98 -3.03 2.63
CA ALA A 78 -24.67 -2.39 1.52
C ALA A 78 -25.60 -3.35 0.76
N ALA A 79 -25.21 -4.62 0.63
CA ALA A 79 -25.87 -5.64 -0.19
C ALA A 79 -27.11 -6.26 0.46
N ASN A 80 -27.30 -6.09 1.78
CA ASN A 80 -28.47 -6.60 2.47
C ASN A 80 -29.77 -5.89 2.04
N ASN A 81 -30.52 -6.47 1.11
CA ASN A 81 -31.78 -5.89 0.62
C ASN A 81 -32.98 -6.11 1.58
N ASN A 82 -32.88 -7.04 2.53
CA ASN A 82 -33.97 -7.42 3.43
C ASN A 82 -33.73 -6.92 4.86
N ARG A 83 -33.51 -5.60 5.02
CA ARG A 83 -33.28 -4.99 6.35
C ARG A 83 -34.57 -4.96 7.16
N ARG A 84 -34.53 -5.55 8.35
CA ARG A 84 -35.60 -5.45 9.36
C ARG A 84 -35.11 -4.59 10.51
N TYR A 85 -35.55 -3.34 10.53
CA TYR A 85 -35.19 -2.41 11.58
C TYR A 85 -35.99 -2.72 12.86
N PRO A 86 -35.35 -2.72 14.05
CA PRO A 86 -36.05 -2.93 15.32
C PRO A 86 -37.06 -1.82 15.65
N SER A 87 -36.82 -0.63 15.10
CA SER A 87 -37.63 0.58 15.30
C SER A 87 -37.53 1.49 14.07
N VAL A 88 -38.35 2.53 14.01
CA VAL A 88 -38.27 3.54 12.94
C VAL A 88 -37.00 4.37 13.12
N TRP A 89 -36.05 4.22 12.19
CA TRP A 89 -34.81 4.97 12.21
C TRP A 89 -35.01 6.42 11.72
N PRO A 90 -34.27 7.40 12.25
CA PRO A 90 -34.31 8.77 11.76
C PRO A 90 -33.88 8.86 10.29
N LEU A 91 -34.57 9.68 9.50
CA LEU A 91 -34.25 9.88 8.08
C LEU A 91 -32.80 10.33 7.87
N SER A 92 -32.25 11.16 8.77
CA SER A 92 -30.86 11.60 8.69
C SER A 92 -29.85 10.46 8.83
N LEU A 93 -30.12 9.45 9.67
CA LEU A 93 -29.27 8.27 9.81
C LEU A 93 -29.34 7.39 8.56
N LEU A 94 -30.55 7.19 8.03
CA LEU A 94 -30.76 6.44 6.79
C LEU A 94 -30.10 7.14 5.59
N ALA A 95 -30.20 8.46 5.51
CA ALA A 95 -29.56 9.27 4.47
C ALA A 95 -28.04 9.25 4.59
N PHE A 96 -27.48 9.40 5.80
CA PHE A 96 -26.04 9.26 6.05
C PHE A 96 -25.52 7.92 5.52
N ARG A 97 -26.17 6.82 5.93
CA ARG A 97 -25.80 5.47 5.51
C ARG A 97 -25.91 5.29 4.00
N ALA A 98 -27.05 5.67 3.40
CA ALA A 98 -27.28 5.51 1.96
C ALA A 98 -26.27 6.32 1.14
N THR A 99 -25.98 7.55 1.58
CA THR A 99 -25.00 8.45 0.93
C THR A 99 -23.59 7.89 1.04
N ALA A 100 -23.17 7.41 2.22
CA ALA A 100 -21.86 6.78 2.41
C ALA A 100 -21.64 5.61 1.44
N HIS A 101 -22.64 4.75 1.23
CA HIS A 101 -22.54 3.66 0.26
C HIS A 101 -22.57 4.14 -1.19
N ALA A 102 -23.47 5.07 -1.52
CA ALA A 102 -23.68 5.53 -2.89
C ALA A 102 -22.51 6.34 -3.48
N LEU A 103 -21.75 7.06 -2.64
CA LEU A 103 -20.63 7.88 -3.09
C LEU A 103 -19.34 7.08 -3.33
N THR A 104 -19.29 5.81 -2.93
CA THR A 104 -18.03 5.03 -2.96
C THR A 104 -17.84 4.30 -4.27
N PHE A 105 -16.58 4.10 -4.66
CA PHE A 105 -16.30 3.23 -5.81
C PHE A 105 -16.71 1.78 -5.51
N PRO A 106 -17.34 1.08 -6.47
CA PRO A 106 -17.71 -0.32 -6.31
C PRO A 106 -16.45 -1.18 -6.18
N ARG A 107 -16.42 -2.00 -5.13
CA ARG A 107 -15.25 -2.83 -4.78
C ARG A 107 -15.27 -4.22 -5.43
N GLU A 108 -16.34 -4.55 -6.15
CA GLU A 108 -16.47 -5.76 -6.94
C GLU A 108 -16.84 -5.39 -8.38
N PRO A 109 -16.40 -6.18 -9.39
CA PRO A 109 -16.88 -6.04 -10.75
C PRO A 109 -18.41 -6.20 -10.80
N ARG A 110 -19.11 -5.40 -11.60
CA ARG A 110 -20.55 -5.58 -11.81
C ARG A 110 -20.78 -6.92 -12.54
N CYS A 111 -21.26 -7.94 -11.83
CA CYS A 111 -21.90 -9.08 -12.49
C CYS A 111 -23.32 -8.68 -12.88
N ASP A 112 -23.75 -9.07 -14.08
CA ASP A 112 -25.13 -8.90 -14.52
C ASP A 112 -26.11 -9.51 -13.51
N ARG A 113 -27.24 -8.81 -13.33
CA ARG A 113 -28.25 -9.05 -12.29
C ARG A 113 -28.73 -10.51 -12.33
N GLY A 114 -28.59 -11.22 -11.21
CA GLY A 114 -29.34 -12.46 -11.00
C GLY A 114 -28.81 -13.42 -9.93
N SER A 115 -27.52 -13.36 -9.57
CA SER A 115 -26.94 -14.25 -8.57
C SER A 115 -26.55 -13.49 -7.32
N VAL A 116 -27.20 -13.80 -6.19
CA VAL A 116 -26.70 -13.46 -4.86
C VAL A 116 -25.45 -14.30 -4.65
N ALA A 117 -24.30 -13.81 -5.12
CA ALA A 117 -23.05 -14.49 -4.90
C ALA A 117 -22.67 -14.25 -3.43
N GLU A 118 -22.73 -15.31 -2.61
CA GLU A 118 -22.02 -15.33 -1.33
C GLU A 118 -20.57 -14.87 -1.55
N PRO A 119 -19.92 -14.23 -0.57
CA PRO A 119 -18.52 -13.84 -0.65
C PRO A 119 -17.65 -15.11 -0.77
N LYS A 120 -17.48 -15.59 -2.01
CA LYS A 120 -16.73 -16.79 -2.30
C LYS A 120 -15.25 -16.46 -2.13
N LYS A 121 -14.57 -17.30 -1.34
CA LYS A 121 -13.10 -17.33 -1.32
C LYS A 121 -12.60 -17.37 -2.77
N PRO A 122 -11.49 -16.68 -3.11
CA PRO A 122 -10.93 -16.77 -4.45
C PRO A 122 -10.71 -18.24 -4.82
N GLU A 123 -11.09 -18.62 -6.05
CA GLU A 123 -11.04 -20.00 -6.54
C GLU A 123 -9.67 -20.66 -6.31
N GLU A 124 -8.61 -19.85 -6.40
CA GLU A 124 -7.24 -20.29 -6.19
C GLU A 124 -6.91 -20.79 -4.78
N PHE A 125 -7.79 -20.58 -3.79
CA PHE A 125 -7.62 -21.07 -2.41
C PHE A 125 -8.69 -22.08 -1.99
N LEU A 126 -9.49 -22.62 -2.92
CA LEU A 126 -10.53 -23.61 -2.58
C LEU A 126 -9.93 -24.94 -2.10
N GLU A 127 -8.90 -25.44 -2.79
CA GLU A 127 -8.22 -26.70 -2.42
C GLU A 127 -7.26 -26.52 -1.23
N ASN A 128 -6.61 -25.36 -1.13
CA ASN A 128 -5.66 -25.06 -0.06
C ASN A 128 -5.78 -23.60 0.38
N HIS A 129 -6.22 -23.39 1.62
CA HIS A 129 -6.44 -22.06 2.19
C HIS A 129 -5.16 -21.23 2.34
N SER A 130 -3.98 -21.85 2.31
CA SER A 130 -2.69 -21.20 2.53
C SER A 130 -1.87 -21.03 1.25
N GLN A 131 -2.27 -21.66 0.15
CA GLN A 131 -1.44 -21.76 -1.04
C GLN A 131 -2.29 -21.63 -2.30
N SER A 132 -2.02 -20.60 -3.11
CA SER A 132 -2.71 -20.41 -4.38
C SER A 132 -2.41 -21.58 -5.32
N SER A 133 -3.46 -22.27 -5.78
CA SER A 133 -3.37 -23.32 -6.82
C SER A 133 -2.92 -22.73 -8.16
N LEU A 134 -3.21 -21.46 -8.39
CA LEU A 134 -2.92 -20.77 -9.62
C LEU A 134 -1.54 -20.10 -9.65
N LEU A 135 -0.84 -19.99 -8.51
CA LEU A 135 0.54 -19.52 -8.47
C LEU A 135 1.49 -20.72 -8.42
N GLY A 136 2.52 -20.77 -9.28
CA GLY A 136 3.50 -21.85 -9.26
C GLY A 136 4.11 -22.03 -7.86
N HIS A 137 4.29 -23.27 -7.40
CA HIS A 137 4.79 -23.58 -6.04
C HIS A 137 6.07 -22.82 -5.68
N ILE A 138 6.97 -22.71 -6.67
CA ILE A 138 8.24 -22.00 -6.55
C ILE A 138 8.09 -20.50 -6.20
N PHE A 139 6.97 -19.87 -6.56
CA PHE A 139 6.68 -18.46 -6.29
C PHE A 139 5.93 -18.24 -4.97
N ARG A 140 5.50 -19.31 -4.28
CA ARG A 140 4.75 -19.23 -3.02
C ARG A 140 5.65 -19.23 -1.77
N LYS A 141 6.93 -19.61 -1.91
CA LYS A 141 7.88 -19.75 -0.80
C LYS A 141 8.03 -18.42 -0.04
N HIS A 142 7.80 -18.46 1.27
CA HIS A 142 7.82 -17.29 2.16
C HIS A 142 6.78 -16.20 1.83
N VAL A 143 5.78 -16.50 1.01
CA VAL A 143 4.72 -15.54 0.64
C VAL A 143 3.43 -15.89 1.36
N LYS A 144 2.90 -14.95 2.15
CA LYS A 144 1.60 -15.11 2.79
C LYS A 144 0.48 -15.21 1.75
N PRO A 145 -0.64 -15.91 2.05
CA PRO A 145 -1.73 -16.13 1.08
C PRO A 145 -2.23 -14.85 0.40
N LYS A 146 -2.50 -13.79 1.18
CA LYS A 146 -2.88 -12.46 0.67
C LYS A 146 -1.91 -11.95 -0.41
N LYS A 147 -0.61 -12.03 -0.14
CA LYS A 147 0.41 -11.52 -1.05
C LYS A 147 0.53 -12.40 -2.30
N GLN A 148 0.26 -13.71 -2.20
CA GLN A 148 0.20 -14.59 -3.37
C GLN A 148 -0.92 -14.18 -4.34
N HIS A 149 -2.10 -13.88 -3.81
CA HIS A 149 -3.24 -13.37 -4.59
C HIS A 149 -2.90 -12.08 -5.32
N GLU A 150 -2.33 -11.11 -4.60
CA GLU A 150 -1.94 -9.81 -5.15
C GLU A 150 -0.89 -9.94 -6.25
N ILE A 151 0.17 -10.72 -6.01
CA ILE A 151 1.26 -10.94 -6.98
C ILE A 151 0.71 -11.54 -8.27
N ARG A 152 -0.12 -12.58 -8.17
CA ARG A 152 -0.66 -13.24 -9.36
C ARG A 152 -1.56 -12.29 -10.15
N LYS A 153 -2.55 -11.69 -9.49
CA LYS A 153 -3.55 -10.82 -10.14
C LYS A 153 -2.90 -9.59 -10.77
N LEU A 154 -2.05 -8.89 -10.02
CA LEU A 154 -1.33 -7.71 -10.54
C LEU A 154 -0.33 -8.11 -11.62
N GLY A 155 0.40 -9.21 -11.45
CA GLY A 155 1.36 -9.66 -12.45
C GLY A 155 0.71 -9.95 -13.80
N MET A 156 -0.46 -10.60 -13.81
CA MET A 156 -1.24 -10.81 -15.03
C MET A 156 -1.70 -9.50 -15.68
N LEU A 157 -2.15 -8.53 -14.88
CA LEU A 157 -2.54 -7.21 -15.37
C LEU A 157 -1.35 -6.43 -15.97
N VAL A 158 -0.18 -6.45 -15.31
CA VAL A 158 1.06 -5.84 -15.83
C VAL A 158 1.46 -6.49 -17.14
N LYS A 159 1.35 -7.81 -17.27
CA LYS A 159 1.62 -8.50 -18.53
C LYS A 159 0.68 -8.06 -19.66
N GLN A 160 -0.62 -7.95 -19.38
CA GLN A 160 -1.59 -7.44 -20.36
C GLN A 160 -1.25 -5.99 -20.76
N LEU A 161 -0.84 -5.17 -19.80
CA LEU A 161 -0.42 -3.79 -20.07
C LEU A 161 0.82 -3.74 -20.97
N CYS A 162 1.80 -4.62 -20.72
CA CYS A 162 2.99 -4.81 -21.57
C CYS A 162 2.62 -5.23 -23.00
N GLU A 163 1.65 -6.14 -23.16
CA GLU A 163 1.15 -6.58 -24.46
C GLU A 163 0.47 -5.42 -25.22
N GLN A 164 -0.28 -4.57 -24.52
CA GLN A 164 -0.93 -3.39 -25.11
C GLN A 164 0.05 -2.28 -25.50
N THR A 165 1.12 -2.07 -24.73
CA THR A 165 2.12 -1.04 -25.03
C THR A 165 3.23 -1.52 -25.97
N GLY A 166 3.35 -2.83 -26.19
CA GLY A 166 4.50 -3.45 -26.86
C GLY A 166 5.78 -3.41 -26.02
N CYS A 167 5.74 -2.94 -24.77
CA CYS A 167 6.91 -2.87 -23.89
C CYS A 167 7.13 -4.21 -23.19
N ARG A 168 8.35 -4.75 -23.25
CA ARG A 168 8.74 -5.94 -22.47
C ARG A 168 9.47 -5.60 -21.17
N ARG A 169 9.89 -4.34 -21.01
CA ARG A 169 10.60 -3.84 -19.83
C ARG A 169 9.58 -3.33 -18.80
N VAL A 170 9.79 -3.73 -17.55
CA VAL A 170 8.98 -3.31 -16.41
C VAL A 170 9.89 -2.74 -15.33
N VAL A 171 9.47 -1.65 -14.71
CA VAL A 171 10.10 -1.09 -13.53
C VAL A 171 9.17 -1.25 -12.34
N ASP A 172 9.59 -2.00 -11.32
CA ASP A 172 8.83 -2.29 -10.10
C ASP A 172 9.37 -1.46 -8.93
N VAL A 173 8.65 -0.43 -8.52
CA VAL A 173 9.12 0.52 -7.49
C VAL A 173 8.47 0.23 -6.14
N GLY A 174 9.28 0.20 -5.09
CA GLY A 174 8.88 -0.27 -3.76
C GLY A 174 8.73 -1.80 -3.74
N SER A 175 9.64 -2.50 -4.41
CA SER A 175 9.56 -3.95 -4.67
C SER A 175 9.68 -4.81 -3.41
N GLY A 176 10.19 -4.25 -2.30
CA GLY A 176 10.50 -4.96 -1.07
C GLY A 176 11.40 -6.17 -1.33
N GLN A 177 10.97 -7.36 -0.87
CA GLN A 177 11.70 -8.64 -1.08
C GLN A 177 11.57 -9.21 -2.52
N GLY A 178 11.16 -8.41 -3.51
CA GLY A 178 11.15 -8.76 -4.92
C GLY A 178 10.19 -9.89 -5.32
N HIS A 179 9.08 -10.10 -4.60
CA HIS A 179 8.17 -11.22 -4.92
C HIS A 179 7.36 -11.00 -6.20
N LEU A 180 6.84 -9.78 -6.42
CA LEU A 180 6.19 -9.42 -7.68
C LEU A 180 7.21 -9.42 -8.82
N THR A 181 8.35 -8.76 -8.60
CA THR A 181 9.50 -8.72 -9.50
C THR A 181 9.88 -10.11 -10.02
N ARG A 182 10.06 -11.08 -9.13
CA ARG A 182 10.35 -12.48 -9.49
C ARG A 182 9.28 -13.12 -10.33
N PHE A 183 8.01 -12.91 -9.98
CA PHE A 183 6.90 -13.49 -10.74
C PHE A 183 6.82 -12.90 -12.15
N LEU A 184 6.96 -11.57 -12.28
CA LEU A 184 7.02 -10.88 -13.56
C LEU A 184 8.19 -11.38 -14.43
N SER A 185 9.38 -11.54 -13.84
CA SER A 185 10.58 -11.96 -14.56
C SER A 185 10.55 -13.45 -14.90
N PHE A 186 10.60 -14.33 -13.90
CA PHE A 186 10.71 -15.77 -14.14
C PHE A 186 9.39 -16.42 -14.57
N GLY A 187 8.26 -15.93 -14.04
CA GLY A 187 6.93 -16.49 -14.31
C GLY A 187 6.33 -15.99 -15.63
N LEU A 188 6.49 -14.70 -15.93
CA LEU A 188 5.87 -14.05 -17.10
C LEU A 188 6.86 -13.66 -18.20
N ARG A 189 8.18 -13.91 -18.00
CA ARG A 189 9.25 -13.70 -19.00
C ARG A 189 9.39 -12.24 -19.45
N LEU A 190 9.14 -11.31 -18.53
CA LEU A 190 9.38 -9.87 -18.71
C LEU A 190 10.80 -9.49 -18.26
N SER A 191 11.33 -8.39 -18.79
CA SER A 191 12.59 -7.81 -18.31
C SER A 191 12.27 -6.84 -17.19
N VAL A 192 12.71 -7.11 -15.97
CA VAL A 192 12.27 -6.36 -14.79
C VAL A 192 13.44 -5.72 -14.07
N THR A 193 13.32 -4.42 -13.78
CA THR A 193 14.19 -3.70 -12.86
C THR A 193 13.38 -3.28 -11.65
N ALA A 194 13.79 -3.73 -10.47
CA ALA A 194 13.17 -3.38 -9.20
C ALA A 194 13.95 -2.25 -8.51
N ILE A 195 13.24 -1.29 -7.93
CA ILE A 195 13.82 -0.24 -7.07
C ILE A 195 13.24 -0.40 -5.66
N GLU A 196 14.13 -0.46 -4.67
CA GLU A 196 13.77 -0.52 -3.26
C GLU A 196 14.71 0.37 -2.44
N ALA A 197 14.14 1.13 -1.50
CA ALA A 197 14.88 2.09 -0.70
C ALA A 197 15.72 1.44 0.40
N ASP A 198 15.28 0.29 0.94
CA ASP A 198 16.02 -0.47 1.94
C ASP A 198 17.00 -1.47 1.29
N PRO A 199 18.33 -1.25 1.39
CA PRO A 199 19.33 -2.16 0.82
C PRO A 199 19.25 -3.60 1.37
N THR A 200 18.73 -3.77 2.59
CA THR A 200 18.52 -5.09 3.21
C THR A 200 17.44 -5.88 2.46
N LEU A 201 16.36 -5.22 2.04
CA LEU A 201 15.31 -5.81 1.24
C LEU A 201 15.81 -6.17 -0.16
N VAL A 202 16.63 -5.32 -0.76
CA VAL A 202 17.32 -5.59 -2.04
C VAL A 202 18.21 -6.84 -1.94
N ALA A 203 19.08 -6.92 -0.93
CA ALA A 203 19.95 -8.08 -0.73
C ALA A 203 19.13 -9.38 -0.52
N MET A 204 18.02 -9.31 0.23
CA MET A 204 17.11 -10.44 0.38
C MET A 204 16.45 -10.84 -0.94
N ALA A 205 16.06 -9.88 -1.78
CA ALA A 205 15.47 -10.15 -3.09
C ALA A 205 16.44 -10.91 -3.99
N SER A 206 17.68 -10.41 -4.15
CA SER A 206 18.74 -11.07 -4.93
C SER A 206 19.04 -12.49 -4.42
N ARG A 207 19.09 -12.68 -3.09
CA ARG A 207 19.26 -14.02 -2.51
C ARG A 207 18.14 -14.97 -2.90
N PHE A 208 16.89 -14.51 -2.81
CA PHE A 208 15.73 -15.33 -3.16
C PHE A 208 15.64 -15.63 -4.66
N ASP A 209 16.20 -14.78 -5.52
CA ASP A 209 16.34 -15.07 -6.95
C ASP A 209 17.33 -16.21 -7.20
N GLY A 210 18.50 -16.17 -6.54
CA GLY A 210 19.49 -17.24 -6.61
C GLY A 210 18.94 -18.59 -6.14
N GLU A 211 18.20 -18.61 -5.02
CA GLU A 211 17.51 -19.81 -4.56
C GLU A 211 16.52 -20.36 -5.60
N LEU A 212 15.78 -19.48 -6.27
CA LEU A 212 14.78 -19.85 -7.26
C LEU A 212 15.42 -20.36 -8.56
N LEU A 213 16.46 -19.69 -9.04
CA LEU A 213 17.25 -20.11 -10.22
C LEU A 213 17.82 -21.50 -10.01
N TRP A 214 18.43 -21.76 -8.86
CA TRP A 214 18.97 -23.08 -8.53
C TRP A 214 17.91 -24.19 -8.55
N VAL A 215 16.71 -23.91 -8.03
CA VAL A 215 15.57 -24.85 -8.08
C VAL A 215 15.12 -25.09 -9.53
N LEU A 216 14.99 -24.02 -10.33
CA LEU A 216 14.59 -24.10 -11.73
C LEU A 216 15.60 -24.89 -12.57
N GLU A 217 16.89 -24.70 -12.36
CA GLU A 217 17.95 -25.46 -13.00
C GLU A 217 17.86 -26.95 -12.65
N LYS A 218 17.68 -27.28 -11.37
CA LYS A 218 17.52 -28.67 -10.92
C LYS A 218 16.29 -29.34 -11.55
N GLU A 219 15.19 -28.62 -11.71
CA GLU A 219 14.00 -29.14 -12.41
C GLU A 219 14.23 -29.31 -13.92
N LYS A 220 14.92 -28.39 -14.58
CA LYS A 220 15.28 -28.50 -16.00
C LYS A 220 16.15 -29.73 -16.27
N HIS A 221 17.16 -29.98 -15.42
CA HIS A 221 18.02 -31.16 -15.52
C HIS A 221 17.22 -32.46 -15.38
N LYS A 222 16.24 -32.50 -14.47
CA LYS A 222 15.33 -33.66 -14.33
C LYS A 222 14.43 -33.88 -15.55
N LYS A 223 14.01 -32.80 -16.22
CA LYS A 223 13.07 -32.84 -17.36
C LYS A 223 13.75 -32.89 -18.75
N LYS A 224 15.09 -32.91 -18.83
CA LYS A 224 15.87 -32.89 -20.10
C LYS A 224 15.45 -31.76 -21.06
N LEU A 225 15.09 -30.59 -20.54
CA LEU A 225 14.65 -29.45 -21.35
C LEU A 225 15.84 -28.62 -21.85
N ARG A 226 15.74 -28.03 -23.05
CA ARG A 226 16.78 -27.14 -23.60
C ARG A 226 16.96 -25.88 -22.73
N PRO A 227 18.18 -25.33 -22.61
CA PRO A 227 18.42 -24.10 -21.86
C PRO A 227 17.87 -22.89 -22.63
N GLU A 228 16.66 -22.46 -22.29
CA GLU A 228 16.22 -21.09 -22.57
C GLU A 228 16.80 -20.12 -21.53
N ALA A 229 17.38 -19.02 -22.00
CA ALA A 229 17.78 -17.90 -21.17
C ALA A 229 16.55 -17.30 -20.49
N LEU A 230 16.55 -17.28 -19.16
CA LEU A 230 15.53 -16.62 -18.36
C LEU A 230 15.96 -15.17 -18.13
N PRO A 231 15.04 -14.18 -18.26
CA PRO A 231 15.35 -12.83 -17.83
C PRO A 231 15.52 -12.84 -16.30
N ILE A 232 16.74 -12.54 -15.85
CA ILE A 232 17.06 -12.37 -14.43
C ILE A 232 16.65 -10.93 -14.06
N PRO A 233 15.86 -10.73 -12.99
CA PRO A 233 15.50 -9.39 -12.56
C PRO A 233 16.72 -8.68 -12.00
N ARG A 234 16.80 -7.36 -12.21
CA ARG A 234 17.81 -6.51 -11.59
C ARG A 234 17.21 -5.78 -10.40
N HIS A 235 17.90 -5.72 -9.27
CA HIS A 235 17.46 -5.00 -8.08
C HIS A 235 18.39 -3.84 -7.78
N VAL A 236 17.83 -2.63 -7.73
CA VAL A 236 18.54 -1.39 -7.49
C VAL A 236 18.15 -0.87 -6.11
N ALA A 237 19.15 -0.70 -5.24
CA ALA A 237 18.96 0.02 -3.98
C ALA A 237 18.87 1.52 -4.26
N GLY A 238 17.73 2.13 -3.95
CA GLY A 238 17.55 3.54 -4.21
C GLY A 238 16.18 4.10 -3.82
N TRP A 239 16.20 5.39 -3.46
CA TRP A 239 15.00 6.17 -3.19
C TRP A 239 14.54 6.88 -4.47
N VAL A 240 13.24 6.81 -4.78
CA VAL A 240 12.65 7.59 -5.88
C VAL A 240 12.20 8.93 -5.33
N ASN A 241 13.01 9.96 -5.58
CA ASN A 241 12.77 11.29 -5.06
C ASN A 241 11.65 12.01 -5.85
N PRO A 242 10.55 12.46 -5.20
CA PRO A 242 9.47 13.19 -5.88
C PRO A 242 9.87 14.55 -6.46
N LYS A 243 10.99 15.13 -6.01
CA LYS A 243 11.46 16.45 -6.45
C LYS A 243 12.49 16.38 -7.58
N GLU A 244 13.03 15.20 -7.87
CA GLU A 244 14.00 15.03 -8.93
C GLU A 244 13.32 14.93 -10.29
N SER A 245 14.08 15.24 -11.33
CA SER A 245 13.63 15.11 -12.70
C SER A 245 13.55 13.63 -13.12
N TRP A 246 12.79 13.33 -14.17
CA TRP A 246 12.67 11.96 -14.65
C TRP A 246 13.99 11.43 -15.23
N GLU A 247 14.89 12.32 -15.69
CA GLU A 247 16.21 11.97 -16.19
C GLU A 247 17.08 11.33 -15.09
N VAL A 248 17.02 11.88 -13.87
CA VAL A 248 17.71 11.31 -12.69
C VAL A 248 17.18 9.90 -12.39
N PHE A 249 15.87 9.70 -12.50
CA PHE A 249 15.26 8.37 -12.35
C PHE A 249 15.76 7.39 -13.43
N ILE A 250 15.86 7.82 -14.69
CA ILE A 250 16.41 6.97 -15.77
C ILE A 250 17.89 6.66 -15.53
N GLN A 251 18.67 7.61 -15.00
CA GLN A 251 20.07 7.37 -14.65
C GLN A 251 20.19 6.34 -13.52
N GLN A 252 19.34 6.42 -12.49
CA GLN A 252 19.26 5.42 -11.43
C GLN A 252 18.97 4.01 -11.97
N LEU A 253 18.12 3.91 -13.00
CA LEU A 253 17.86 2.66 -13.71
C LEU A 253 19.07 2.15 -14.52
N LYS A 254 20.05 2.99 -14.84
CA LYS A 254 21.24 2.61 -15.63
C LYS A 254 22.47 2.26 -14.78
N SER A 255 22.50 2.66 -13.51
CA SER A 255 23.69 2.48 -12.65
C SER A 255 24.14 1.01 -12.55
N PRO A 256 25.39 0.68 -12.94
CA PRO A 256 25.92 -0.67 -12.77
C PRO A 256 26.04 -0.99 -11.27
N ASP A 257 25.72 -2.22 -10.90
CA ASP A 257 25.82 -2.69 -9.52
C ASP A 257 27.29 -2.60 -9.05
N HIS A 258 27.57 -1.76 -8.05
CA HIS A 258 28.82 -1.86 -7.30
C HIS A 258 28.74 -3.05 -6.34
N VAL A 259 28.88 -4.29 -6.83
CA VAL A 259 29.43 -5.45 -6.08
C VAL A 259 30.01 -6.49 -7.07
N GLY A 260 31.35 -6.49 -7.19
CA GLY A 260 32.21 -7.65 -7.48
C GLY A 260 31.85 -8.59 -8.63
N ASP A 261 32.35 -8.29 -9.83
CA ASP A 261 32.73 -9.33 -10.79
C ASP A 261 34.02 -9.99 -10.27
N ASP A 262 33.87 -11.19 -9.70
CA ASP A 262 34.88 -12.24 -9.76
C ASP A 262 34.16 -13.58 -9.98
N PRO A 263 34.57 -14.41 -10.96
CA PRO A 263 33.93 -15.69 -11.20
C PRO A 263 34.25 -16.63 -10.02
N VAL A 264 33.29 -16.79 -9.12
CA VAL A 264 33.39 -17.75 -8.00
C VAL A 264 33.40 -19.17 -8.57
N THR A 265 34.61 -19.69 -8.71
CA THR A 265 34.87 -21.11 -8.90
C THR A 265 34.48 -21.82 -7.61
N LEU A 266 33.50 -22.73 -7.67
CA LEU A 266 33.13 -23.59 -6.55
C LEU A 266 34.36 -24.35 -6.05
N CYS A 267 34.79 -24.07 -4.82
CA CYS A 267 35.67 -24.97 -4.09
C CYS A 267 35.00 -25.42 -2.79
N ASN A 268 34.70 -26.72 -2.75
CA ASN A 268 34.18 -27.45 -1.60
C ASN A 268 35.16 -27.38 -0.42
N LYS A 269 34.80 -26.75 0.70
CA LYS A 269 35.27 -27.16 2.02
C LYS A 269 34.18 -27.02 3.08
N LYS A 270 33.71 -28.18 3.57
CA LYS A 270 33.10 -28.36 4.88
C LYS A 270 34.10 -27.92 5.95
N ILE A 271 33.73 -27.08 6.90
CA ILE A 271 34.29 -27.09 8.27
C ILE A 271 33.19 -26.74 9.28
N CYS A 272 33.17 -27.53 10.36
CA CYS A 272 32.31 -27.52 11.52
C CYS A 272 32.38 -26.24 12.37
N SER A 273 31.37 -26.15 13.25
CA SER A 273 31.30 -25.43 14.51
C SER A 273 32.62 -25.13 15.21
N ASP A 274 32.77 -23.92 15.78
CA ASP A 274 32.88 -23.79 17.23
C ASP A 274 32.70 -22.35 17.72
N VAL A 275 32.32 -22.29 18.99
CA VAL A 275 31.83 -21.17 19.81
C VAL A 275 33.00 -20.40 20.44
N ALA A 276 32.96 -19.06 20.44
CA ALA A 276 33.39 -18.24 21.58
C ALA A 276 33.00 -16.77 21.43
N HIS A 277 32.40 -16.23 22.49
CA HIS A 277 32.04 -14.82 22.70
C HIS A 277 33.23 -14.00 23.28
N PRO A 278 33.11 -12.66 23.35
CA PRO A 278 34.22 -11.72 23.23
C PRO A 278 34.65 -11.09 24.56
N SER A 279 35.82 -10.46 24.56
CA SER A 279 36.22 -9.49 25.58
C SER A 279 36.83 -8.24 24.94
N ARG A 280 36.30 -7.12 25.42
CA ARG A 280 36.66 -5.72 25.17
C ARG A 280 38.08 -5.40 25.64
N LEU A 281 38.74 -4.42 25.03
CA LEU A 281 39.06 -3.12 25.67
C LEU A 281 39.94 -2.24 24.76
N CYS A 282 39.49 -0.98 24.64
CA CYS A 282 40.20 0.30 24.56
C CYS A 282 41.60 0.41 23.95
N GLY A 283 41.73 1.41 23.05
CA GLY A 283 42.46 2.64 23.41
C GLY A 283 43.67 3.02 22.54
N GLY A 284 43.73 4.30 22.18
CA GLY A 284 44.94 5.07 21.81
C GLY A 284 45.33 4.98 20.34
N GLN A 285 45.09 6.01 19.52
CA GLN A 285 45.89 7.25 19.36
C GLN A 285 47.34 7.03 18.91
N SER A 286 47.62 7.55 17.70
CA SER A 286 48.69 8.49 17.34
C SER A 286 49.07 8.23 15.87
N GLN A 287 48.94 9.21 14.98
CA GLN A 287 49.94 10.28 14.72
C GLN A 287 51.30 9.64 14.40
N ASP A 288 52.01 9.96 13.32
CA ASP A 288 51.96 11.16 12.49
C ASP A 288 53.02 11.01 11.36
N LEU A 289 52.90 11.88 10.35
CA LEU A 289 54.01 12.45 9.55
C LEU A 289 54.84 11.54 8.61
N HIS A 290 54.82 11.82 7.30
CA HIS A 290 55.69 12.85 6.72
C HIS A 290 55.46 13.02 5.21
N GLN A 291 55.47 14.30 4.80
CA GLN A 291 55.50 14.84 3.45
C GLN A 291 56.71 14.35 2.63
N ASN A 292 56.58 14.37 1.31
CA ASN A 292 57.45 15.19 0.46
C ASN A 292 56.82 15.47 -0.91
N ASP A 293 56.85 16.75 -1.25
CA ASP A 293 56.62 17.39 -2.56
C ASP A 293 57.66 16.88 -3.60
N ALA A 294 57.64 17.14 -4.92
CA ALA A 294 57.02 18.17 -5.75
C ALA A 294 57.04 17.72 -7.25
N GLU A 295 56.11 18.33 -7.99
CA GLU A 295 56.10 18.81 -9.40
C GLU A 295 57.14 18.35 -10.45
N GLU A 296 56.68 18.02 -11.67
CA GLU A 296 56.70 18.92 -12.85
C GLU A 296 56.11 18.24 -14.12
N ASP A 297 55.36 19.02 -14.90
CA ASP A 297 54.66 18.76 -16.18
C ASP A 297 55.54 19.27 -17.37
N PRO A 298 55.11 19.45 -18.64
CA PRO A 298 54.39 18.65 -19.65
C PRO A 298 55.20 18.49 -20.97
N SER A 299 54.71 17.77 -21.99
CA SER A 299 54.85 18.16 -23.43
C SER A 299 54.14 17.21 -24.42
N ALA A 300 53.86 17.77 -25.59
CA ALA A 300 52.88 17.39 -26.61
C ALA A 300 53.33 16.33 -27.64
N GLY A 301 52.36 15.79 -28.41
CA GLY A 301 52.62 15.04 -29.65
C GLY A 301 51.33 14.60 -30.37
N SER A 302 51.06 15.20 -31.52
CA SER A 302 49.95 14.92 -32.45
C SER A 302 50.39 13.95 -33.54
N LEU A 303 49.56 12.97 -33.95
CA LEU A 303 49.64 12.30 -35.26
C LEU A 303 48.27 11.76 -35.72
N ASN A 304 47.95 12.04 -37.00
CA ASN A 304 46.77 11.64 -37.76
C ASN A 304 46.96 10.28 -38.47
N HIS A 305 45.87 9.56 -38.73
CA HIS A 305 45.57 8.67 -39.88
C HIS A 305 44.19 8.00 -39.59
N SER A 306 43.26 7.65 -40.48
CA SER A 306 42.88 7.94 -41.88
C SER A 306 41.51 7.27 -42.12
N ALA A 307 40.79 7.72 -43.16
CA ALA A 307 39.41 7.37 -43.58
C ALA A 307 39.05 5.86 -43.71
N HIS A 308 37.76 5.54 -43.52
CA HIS A 308 36.93 4.76 -44.46
C HIS A 308 35.40 4.93 -44.19
N GLU A 309 34.64 5.12 -45.28
CA GLU A 309 33.18 5.08 -45.46
C GLU A 309 32.61 3.69 -45.04
N GLU A 310 31.34 3.45 -44.69
CA GLU A 310 30.06 3.84 -45.28
C GLU A 310 28.94 3.81 -44.22
N GLY A 311 27.91 4.62 -44.43
CA GLY A 311 26.72 4.67 -43.60
C GLY A 311 25.67 3.62 -43.93
N VAL A 312 25.04 3.07 -42.89
CA VAL A 312 23.58 2.93 -42.76
C VAL A 312 23.27 3.18 -41.30
N SER A 313 22.75 4.35 -40.95
CA SER A 313 22.27 4.63 -39.59
C SER A 313 21.05 3.76 -39.32
N PRO A 314 21.03 2.91 -38.28
CA PRO A 314 19.81 2.24 -37.88
C PRO A 314 18.85 3.31 -37.35
N ASP A 315 17.75 3.47 -38.07
CA ASP A 315 16.51 4.16 -37.73
C ASP A 315 16.42 4.57 -36.23
N GLU A 316 16.60 5.86 -35.93
CA GLU A 316 16.52 6.40 -34.55
C GLU A 316 15.19 6.06 -33.86
N SER A 317 14.14 5.80 -34.64
CA SER A 317 12.82 5.40 -34.13
C SER A 317 12.83 4.01 -33.45
N HIS A 318 13.71 3.10 -33.89
CA HIS A 318 13.87 1.77 -33.30
C HIS A 318 14.74 1.77 -32.04
N LEU A 319 15.73 2.66 -31.95
CA LEU A 319 16.56 2.84 -30.74
C LEU A 319 15.79 3.51 -29.60
N GLN A 320 14.93 4.49 -29.90
CA GLN A 320 14.10 5.17 -28.90
C GLN A 320 13.09 4.24 -28.23
N ARG A 321 12.45 3.31 -28.98
CA ARG A 321 11.53 2.30 -28.41
C ARG A 321 12.23 1.30 -27.48
N SER A 322 13.54 1.14 -27.56
CA SER A 322 14.27 0.17 -26.72
C SER A 322 14.35 0.55 -25.24
N ASN A 323 14.06 1.82 -24.92
CA ASN A 323 14.08 2.34 -23.55
C ASN A 323 12.71 2.46 -22.89
N ASP A 324 11.64 2.20 -23.62
CA ASP A 324 10.28 2.31 -23.11
C ASP A 324 9.94 1.17 -22.14
N PHE A 325 9.18 1.49 -21.09
CA PHE A 325 8.82 0.53 -20.06
C PHE A 325 7.44 0.77 -19.46
N VAL A 326 6.93 -0.26 -18.78
CA VAL A 326 5.76 -0.18 -17.90
C VAL A 326 6.22 0.01 -16.47
N LEU A 327 5.62 0.96 -15.75
CA LEU A 327 5.88 1.22 -14.34
C LEU A 327 4.86 0.49 -13.47
N THR A 328 5.29 -0.16 -12.39
CA THR A 328 4.39 -0.81 -11.43
C THR A 328 4.81 -0.54 -10.00
N GLY A 329 3.84 -0.49 -9.08
CA GLY A 329 4.09 -0.44 -7.65
C GLY A 329 3.00 -1.16 -6.87
N LEU A 330 3.34 -2.30 -6.26
CA LEU A 330 2.45 -3.06 -5.39
C LEU A 330 2.64 -2.61 -3.94
N HIS A 331 1.61 -1.97 -3.36
CA HIS A 331 1.68 -1.29 -2.05
C HIS A 331 2.57 -0.03 -2.08
N ALA A 332 2.36 0.84 -3.06
CA ALA A 332 2.95 2.17 -3.10
C ALA A 332 2.48 3.00 -1.88
N CYS A 333 3.26 2.96 -0.80
CA CYS A 333 2.91 3.51 0.51
C CYS A 333 3.08 5.05 0.54
N GLY A 334 2.13 5.75 1.16
CA GLY A 334 2.21 7.20 1.33
C GLY A 334 2.39 7.92 -0.01
N ASP A 335 3.35 8.84 -0.06
CA ASP A 335 3.64 9.66 -1.24
C ASP A 335 4.18 8.88 -2.43
N LEU A 336 4.66 7.65 -2.25
CA LEU A 336 5.21 6.87 -3.38
C LEU A 336 4.18 6.72 -4.52
N SER A 337 2.89 6.54 -4.19
CA SER A 337 1.84 6.48 -5.23
C SER A 337 1.75 7.79 -6.02
N ALA A 338 1.83 8.95 -5.36
CA ALA A 338 1.81 10.26 -6.01
C ALA A 338 3.09 10.51 -6.82
N THR A 339 4.25 10.13 -6.28
CA THR A 339 5.55 10.19 -6.95
C THR A 339 5.53 9.41 -8.27
N LEU A 340 5.04 8.17 -8.24
CA LEU A 340 4.97 7.33 -9.45
C LEU A 340 4.03 7.91 -10.51
N LEU A 341 2.93 8.55 -10.10
CA LEU A 341 2.01 9.21 -11.03
C LEU A 341 2.61 10.48 -11.64
N ARG A 342 3.35 11.28 -10.86
CA ARG A 342 4.10 12.44 -11.37
C ARG A 342 5.18 12.02 -12.36
N LEU A 343 5.96 11.01 -12.00
CA LEU A 343 6.99 10.42 -12.85
C LEU A 343 6.39 9.83 -14.13
N PHE A 344 5.26 9.13 -14.01
CA PHE A 344 4.54 8.63 -15.17
C PHE A 344 4.14 9.76 -16.10
N VAL A 345 3.56 10.85 -15.60
CA VAL A 345 3.21 12.02 -16.43
C VAL A 345 4.46 12.63 -17.08
N SER A 346 5.49 12.95 -16.30
CA SER A 346 6.67 13.70 -16.77
C SER A 346 7.63 12.90 -17.64
N CYS A 347 7.76 11.58 -17.43
CA CYS A 347 8.74 10.76 -18.14
C CYS A 347 8.21 10.28 -19.50
N PRO A 348 8.88 10.59 -20.63
CA PRO A 348 8.43 10.17 -21.96
C PRO A 348 8.55 8.65 -22.20
N HIS A 349 9.41 7.96 -21.45
CA HIS A 349 9.70 6.52 -21.61
C HIS A 349 8.71 5.60 -20.87
N VAL A 350 7.91 6.15 -19.93
CA VAL A 350 6.90 5.35 -19.24
C VAL A 350 5.65 5.29 -20.11
N ARG A 351 5.36 4.12 -20.67
CA ARG A 351 4.25 3.91 -21.61
C ARG A 351 2.95 3.51 -20.94
N GLY A 352 3.04 2.85 -19.80
CA GLY A 352 1.90 2.48 -18.97
C GLY A 352 2.29 2.38 -17.50
N ILE A 353 1.29 2.50 -16.62
CA ILE A 353 1.47 2.36 -15.17
C ILE A 353 0.37 1.49 -14.56
N THR A 354 0.74 0.69 -13.56
CA THR A 354 -0.18 0.13 -12.56
C THR A 354 0.23 0.59 -11.15
N SER A 355 -0.66 1.27 -10.42
CA SER A 355 -0.39 1.80 -9.08
C SER A 355 -1.38 1.24 -8.05
N VAL A 356 -0.87 0.55 -7.04
CA VAL A 356 -1.66 0.04 -5.90
C VAL A 356 -1.31 0.82 -4.64
N ALA A 357 -2.14 1.78 -4.27
CA ALA A 357 -1.96 2.54 -3.04
C ALA A 357 -2.49 1.78 -1.81
N CYS A 358 -1.88 1.98 -0.64
CA CYS A 358 -2.30 1.25 0.56
C CYS A 358 -2.30 2.05 1.88
N CYS A 359 -1.29 2.90 2.13
CA CYS A 359 -1.09 3.63 3.38
C CYS A 359 -1.45 5.12 3.26
N TYR A 360 -2.73 5.48 3.22
CA TYR A 360 -3.16 6.87 3.01
C TYR A 360 -2.79 7.82 4.16
N MET A 361 -2.71 7.32 5.39
CA MET A 361 -2.27 8.10 6.56
C MET A 361 -0.83 8.60 6.47
N LYS A 362 -0.01 7.97 5.61
CA LYS A 362 1.38 8.35 5.34
C LYS A 362 1.52 9.35 4.18
N ILE A 363 0.41 9.75 3.55
CA ILE A 363 0.44 10.75 2.49
C ILE A 363 0.70 12.13 3.11
N THR A 364 1.56 12.93 2.51
CA THR A 364 1.78 14.31 2.93
C THR A 364 0.63 15.19 2.44
N THR A 365 0.25 16.14 3.27
CA THR A 365 -0.79 17.14 3.02
C THR A 365 -0.31 18.47 3.59
N LYS A 366 -0.93 19.59 3.21
CA LYS A 366 -0.58 20.89 3.78
C LYS A 366 -0.74 20.93 5.30
N GLU A 367 -1.75 20.25 5.83
CA GLU A 367 -2.09 20.21 7.25
C GLU A 367 -1.25 19.19 8.03
N SER A 368 -0.67 18.22 7.33
CA SER A 368 0.16 17.16 7.90
C SER A 368 1.33 16.89 6.95
N PRO A 369 2.35 17.80 6.94
CA PRO A 369 3.52 17.68 6.05
C PRO A 369 4.46 16.55 6.46
N THR A 370 4.45 16.15 7.74
CA THR A 370 5.29 15.08 8.31
C THR A 370 4.44 14.03 9.03
N PRO A 371 3.60 13.26 8.31
CA PRO A 371 2.76 12.24 8.93
C PRO A 371 3.63 11.14 9.58
N PRO A 372 3.17 10.55 10.71
CA PRO A 372 3.87 9.45 11.37
C PRO A 372 4.20 8.28 10.42
N GLY A 373 5.44 7.80 10.49
CA GLY A 373 5.90 6.67 9.70
C GLY A 373 6.10 6.96 8.21
N LEU A 374 6.13 8.24 7.81
CA LEU A 374 6.70 8.67 6.52
C LEU A 374 8.18 8.30 6.50
N VAL A 375 8.64 7.71 5.39
CA VAL A 375 10.07 7.50 5.16
C VAL A 375 10.64 8.83 4.68
N THR A 376 11.50 9.44 5.49
CA THR A 376 12.20 10.68 5.12
C THR A 376 13.25 10.38 4.07
N ALA A 377 13.26 11.19 3.01
CA ALA A 377 14.33 11.15 2.03
C ALA A 377 15.67 11.51 2.71
N PRO A 378 16.80 10.89 2.30
CA PRO A 378 18.12 11.35 2.68
C PRO A 378 18.35 12.78 2.14
N ASP A 379 18.85 13.69 2.99
CA ASP A 379 19.51 14.95 2.62
C ASP A 379 18.72 16.00 1.80
N LEU A 380 17.50 16.39 2.23
CA LEU A 380 16.79 17.52 1.60
C LEU A 380 17.00 18.86 2.33
N LEU A 381 17.56 19.84 1.61
CA LEU A 381 17.36 21.27 1.88
C LEU A 381 15.95 21.69 1.40
N PRO A 382 15.24 22.58 2.12
CA PRO A 382 13.91 23.02 1.72
C PRO A 382 13.99 23.93 0.49
N SER A 383 13.86 23.36 -0.71
CA SER A 383 13.72 24.12 -1.96
C SER A 383 12.26 24.22 -2.42
N GLY A 384 11.77 25.46 -2.48
CA GLY A 384 11.02 26.07 -3.58
C GLY A 384 9.54 25.76 -3.80
N HIS A 385 9.11 24.50 -3.76
CA HIS A 385 7.70 24.14 -4.03
C HIS A 385 7.28 22.92 -3.21
N GLU A 386 6.37 23.11 -2.26
CA GLU A 386 5.78 22.02 -1.48
C GLU A 386 4.79 21.23 -2.35
N SER A 387 5.26 20.13 -2.96
CA SER A 387 4.39 19.19 -3.67
C SER A 387 3.92 18.07 -2.74
N PHE A 388 2.81 18.31 -2.03
CA PHE A 388 2.18 17.31 -1.16
C PHE A 388 1.65 16.11 -1.93
N GLY A 389 1.61 14.92 -1.32
CA GLY A 389 1.03 13.72 -1.93
C GLY A 389 -0.49 13.77 -2.13
N TYR A 390 -1.19 14.65 -1.39
CA TYR A 390 -2.61 14.97 -1.61
C TYR A 390 -2.92 16.45 -1.27
N PRO A 391 -3.79 17.13 -2.04
CA PRO A 391 -4.36 16.69 -3.32
C PRO A 391 -3.38 16.86 -4.49
N MET A 392 -3.43 15.93 -5.43
CA MET A 392 -2.66 15.97 -6.67
C MET A 392 -3.30 16.88 -7.71
N SER A 393 -4.61 16.73 -7.94
CA SER A 393 -5.33 17.47 -8.99
C SER A 393 -5.54 18.93 -8.63
N SER A 394 -5.55 19.79 -9.65
CA SER A 394 -5.89 21.21 -9.49
C SER A 394 -7.37 21.38 -9.11
N TRP A 395 -8.24 20.53 -9.65
CA TRP A 395 -9.68 20.54 -9.37
C TRP A 395 -9.99 20.29 -7.90
N VAL A 396 -9.52 19.16 -7.33
CA VAL A 396 -9.79 18.82 -5.91
C VAL A 396 -9.16 19.86 -4.99
N ARG A 397 -7.96 20.35 -5.31
CA ARG A 397 -7.30 21.44 -4.56
C ARG A 397 -8.13 22.73 -4.54
N GLY A 398 -8.88 23.02 -5.60
CA GLY A 398 -9.72 24.21 -5.71
C GLY A 398 -11.05 24.13 -4.94
N LEU A 399 -11.46 22.94 -4.49
CA LEU A 399 -12.73 22.75 -3.78
C LEU A 399 -12.60 23.12 -2.29
N PRO A 400 -13.56 23.86 -1.71
CA PRO A 400 -13.56 24.15 -0.27
C PRO A 400 -13.79 22.87 0.55
N GLY A 401 -13.06 22.70 1.64
CA GLY A 401 -13.19 21.53 2.52
C GLY A 401 -12.52 20.25 2.00
N HIS A 402 -11.68 20.33 0.96
CA HIS A 402 -10.97 19.16 0.42
C HIS A 402 -9.97 18.52 1.39
N GLN A 403 -9.66 19.16 2.52
CA GLN A 403 -8.65 18.68 3.46
C GLN A 403 -9.03 17.31 4.03
N LEU A 404 -8.05 16.43 4.14
CA LEU A 404 -8.22 15.12 4.77
C LEU A 404 -7.30 14.99 5.97
N SER A 405 -7.91 14.96 7.16
CA SER A 405 -7.17 14.78 8.41
C SER A 405 -6.34 13.49 8.40
N TYR A 406 -5.30 13.43 9.23
CA TYR A 406 -4.56 12.18 9.44
C TYR A 406 -5.50 11.04 9.81
N LYS A 407 -6.49 11.31 10.68
CA LYS A 407 -7.41 10.30 11.19
C LYS A 407 -8.38 9.79 10.12
N ALA A 408 -8.89 10.65 9.25
CA ALA A 408 -9.70 10.24 8.11
C ALA A 408 -8.91 9.32 7.16
N ARG A 409 -7.66 9.69 6.85
CA ARG A 409 -6.75 8.90 6.00
C ARG A 409 -6.33 7.58 6.65
N GLU A 410 -6.17 7.54 7.96
CA GLU A 410 -5.97 6.30 8.72
C GLU A 410 -7.22 5.43 8.70
N GLY A 411 -8.39 6.04 8.91
CA GLY A 411 -9.71 5.41 8.82
C GLY A 411 -9.90 4.68 7.49
N ALA A 412 -9.54 5.35 6.40
CA ALA A 412 -9.56 4.78 5.06
C ALA A 412 -8.77 3.46 4.95
N CYS A 413 -7.78 3.20 5.82
CA CYS A 413 -6.94 1.98 5.88
C CYS A 413 -7.51 0.78 6.62
N HIS A 414 -8.70 0.92 7.19
CA HIS A 414 -9.39 -0.19 7.81
C HIS A 414 -10.06 -1.11 6.78
N ALA A 415 -10.10 -2.41 7.12
CA ALA A 415 -10.75 -3.45 6.33
C ALA A 415 -12.21 -3.58 6.76
N LEU A 416 -13.13 -2.97 6.02
CA LEU A 416 -14.57 -3.01 6.31
C LEU A 416 -15.11 -4.45 6.28
N GLU A 417 -14.72 -5.23 5.28
CA GLU A 417 -15.22 -6.59 5.04
C GLU A 417 -14.87 -7.53 6.21
N ASP A 418 -13.62 -7.48 6.67
CA ASP A 418 -13.16 -8.26 7.81
C ASP A 418 -13.86 -7.84 9.11
N TYR A 419 -14.14 -6.54 9.27
CA TYR A 419 -14.87 -6.03 10.43
C TYR A 419 -16.34 -6.47 10.45
N VAL A 420 -17.03 -6.41 9.30
CA VAL A 420 -18.40 -6.92 9.14
C VAL A 420 -18.48 -8.39 9.51
N ARG A 421 -17.51 -9.21 9.07
CA ARG A 421 -17.45 -10.62 9.46
C ARG A 421 -17.30 -10.79 10.97
N ARG A 422 -16.38 -10.06 11.61
CA ARG A 422 -16.18 -10.13 13.06
C ARG A 422 -17.44 -9.75 13.85
N LEU A 423 -18.22 -8.77 13.36
CA LEU A 423 -19.49 -8.38 13.96
C LEU A 423 -20.54 -9.50 13.89
N ARG A 424 -20.66 -10.18 12.73
CA ARG A 424 -21.58 -11.31 12.56
C ARG A 424 -21.20 -12.53 13.39
N GLU A 425 -19.90 -12.79 13.50
CA GLU A 425 -19.34 -13.87 14.34
C GLU A 425 -19.29 -13.51 15.82
N GLU A 426 -19.75 -12.30 16.19
CA GLU A 426 -19.68 -11.76 17.56
C GLU A 426 -18.29 -11.90 18.20
N SER A 427 -17.27 -11.67 17.39
CA SER A 427 -15.88 -11.95 17.73
C SER A 427 -15.42 -11.15 18.96
N GLU A 428 -14.78 -11.82 19.91
CA GLU A 428 -14.19 -11.17 21.10
C GLU A 428 -13.12 -10.12 20.75
N LEU A 429 -12.57 -10.16 19.53
CA LEU A 429 -11.64 -9.16 19.02
C LEU A 429 -12.24 -7.75 18.97
N LEU A 430 -13.57 -7.62 18.92
CA LEU A 430 -14.29 -6.34 18.93
C LEU A 430 -14.08 -5.56 20.23
N ARG A 431 -13.77 -6.25 21.34
CA ARG A 431 -13.47 -5.61 22.64
C ARG A 431 -12.24 -4.71 22.58
N SER A 432 -11.34 -4.92 21.62
CA SER A 432 -10.07 -4.19 21.54
C SER A 432 -10.25 -2.67 21.41
N HIS A 433 -11.30 -2.19 20.76
CA HIS A 433 -11.55 -0.74 20.67
C HIS A 433 -11.95 -0.16 22.03
N CYS A 434 -12.85 -0.84 22.75
CA CYS A 434 -13.25 -0.44 24.10
C CYS A 434 -12.07 -0.46 25.07
N TYR A 435 -11.25 -1.52 25.05
CA TYR A 435 -10.07 -1.62 25.91
C TYR A 435 -9.05 -0.51 25.63
N ARG A 436 -8.80 -0.18 24.36
CA ARG A 436 -7.92 0.94 24.01
C ARG A 436 -8.48 2.27 24.49
N ALA A 437 -9.78 2.49 24.37
CA ALA A 437 -10.41 3.74 24.80
C ALA A 437 -10.41 3.90 26.32
N MET A 438 -10.69 2.83 27.04
CA MET A 438 -10.60 2.80 28.50
C MET A 438 -9.16 3.07 28.95
N LEU A 439 -8.17 2.39 28.35
CA LEU A 439 -6.77 2.56 28.69
C LEU A 439 -6.29 4.01 28.47
N GLU A 440 -6.63 4.62 27.32
CA GLU A 440 -6.33 6.03 27.04
C GLU A 440 -6.90 6.95 28.12
N THR A 441 -8.12 6.67 28.58
CA THR A 441 -8.77 7.46 29.64
C THR A 441 -7.97 7.39 30.95
N PHE A 442 -7.57 6.20 31.40
CA PHE A 442 -6.78 6.06 32.63
C PHE A 442 -5.36 6.65 32.51
N ILE A 443 -4.75 6.54 31.33
CA ILE A 443 -3.44 7.18 31.04
C ILE A 443 -3.57 8.68 31.19
N ARG A 444 -4.58 9.28 30.56
CA ARG A 444 -4.78 10.73 30.56
C ARG A 444 -5.14 11.27 31.94
N ASP A 445 -5.88 10.52 32.75
CA ASP A 445 -6.16 10.91 34.15
C ASP A 445 -4.88 10.96 35.00
N THR A 446 -3.93 10.07 34.72
CA THR A 446 -2.67 9.98 35.48
C THR A 446 -1.60 10.94 34.95
N ARG A 447 -1.53 11.09 33.63
CA ARG A 447 -0.58 11.92 32.89
C ARG A 447 -1.31 12.62 31.75
N PRO A 448 -1.90 13.80 32.01
CA PRO A 448 -2.64 14.57 30.99
C PRO A 448 -1.78 14.98 29.79
N ASP A 449 -0.46 15.04 29.96
CA ASP A 449 0.52 15.30 28.90
C ASP A 449 0.69 14.12 27.94
N LEU A 450 0.41 12.89 28.39
CA LEU A 450 0.44 11.69 27.55
C LEU A 450 -0.89 11.54 26.82
N HIS A 451 -1.01 12.27 25.71
CA HIS A 451 -2.16 12.21 24.82
C HIS A 451 -1.86 11.39 23.57
N ARG A 452 -2.73 10.42 23.25
CA ARG A 452 -2.60 9.52 22.08
C ARG A 452 -1.23 8.86 22.02
N ALA A 453 -0.79 8.25 23.13
CA ALA A 453 0.57 7.77 23.35
C ALA A 453 1.06 6.63 22.40
N GLY A 454 0.35 6.34 21.31
CA GLY A 454 0.83 5.46 20.24
C GLY A 454 1.04 4.01 20.68
N ILE A 455 0.25 3.53 21.65
CA ILE A 455 0.47 2.21 22.25
C ILE A 455 0.38 1.12 21.19
N GLN A 456 1.49 0.38 21.04
CA GLN A 456 1.55 -0.76 20.14
C GLN A 456 0.47 -1.80 20.48
N THR A 457 0.11 -2.65 19.51
CA THR A 457 -0.89 -3.70 19.73
C THR A 457 -0.48 -4.66 20.84
N ILE A 458 -1.37 -4.90 21.80
CA ILE A 458 -1.21 -5.93 22.83
C ILE A 458 -1.70 -7.26 22.25
N LYS A 459 -0.81 -8.25 22.20
CA LYS A 459 -1.11 -9.55 21.61
C LYS A 459 -2.17 -10.28 22.46
N LYS A 460 -3.10 -10.97 21.79
CA LYS A 460 -4.17 -11.76 22.43
C LYS A 460 -5.01 -10.95 23.44
N SER A 461 -5.23 -9.66 23.18
CA SER A 461 -6.01 -8.76 24.05
C SER A 461 -7.42 -9.28 24.36
N HIS A 462 -8.02 -10.04 23.45
CA HIS A 462 -9.34 -10.66 23.63
C HIS A 462 -9.38 -11.73 24.74
N LEU A 463 -8.24 -12.33 25.08
CA LEU A 463 -8.13 -13.35 26.14
C LEU A 463 -7.84 -12.74 27.53
N LEU A 464 -7.71 -11.42 27.62
CA LEU A 464 -7.33 -10.72 28.85
C LEU A 464 -8.54 -10.04 29.46
N SER A 465 -8.59 -10.00 30.79
CA SER A 465 -9.39 -9.01 31.49
C SER A 465 -8.87 -7.60 31.18
N PHE A 466 -9.72 -6.58 31.36
CA PHE A 466 -9.29 -5.21 31.15
C PHE A 466 -8.10 -4.84 32.06
N THR A 467 -8.10 -5.28 33.32
CA THR A 467 -7.02 -5.00 34.27
C THR A 467 -5.67 -5.57 33.81
N GLU A 468 -5.63 -6.82 33.32
CA GLU A 468 -4.42 -7.41 32.77
C GLU A 468 -3.97 -6.70 31.49
N TYR A 469 -4.92 -6.33 30.63
CA TYR A 469 -4.64 -5.55 29.43
C TYR A 469 -4.04 -4.18 29.78
N ALA A 470 -4.62 -3.47 30.76
CA ALA A 470 -4.16 -2.17 31.20
C ALA A 470 -2.75 -2.25 31.80
N ARG A 471 -2.44 -3.26 32.62
CA ARG A 471 -1.09 -3.50 33.14
C ARG A 471 -0.03 -3.55 32.03
N LEU A 472 -0.32 -4.27 30.95
CA LEU A 472 0.57 -4.37 29.79
C LEU A 472 0.66 -3.06 28.99
N GLY A 473 -0.43 -2.29 28.94
CA GLY A 473 -0.51 -1.02 28.24
C GLY A 473 0.21 0.13 28.96
N LEU A 474 -0.02 0.26 30.27
CA LEU A 474 0.61 1.26 31.14
C LEU A 474 2.14 1.12 31.13
N ALA A 475 2.64 -0.12 31.18
CA ALA A 475 4.07 -0.39 31.08
C ALA A 475 4.70 0.15 29.77
N ARG A 476 3.95 0.18 28.67
CA ARG A 476 4.45 0.67 27.36
C ARG A 476 4.57 2.19 27.28
N VAL A 477 3.91 2.91 28.19
CA VAL A 477 3.95 4.38 28.27
C VAL A 477 4.72 4.87 29.49
N GLY A 478 5.46 3.97 30.17
CA GLY A 478 6.27 4.32 31.34
C GLY A 478 5.46 4.60 32.61
N LEU A 479 4.21 4.14 32.68
CA LEU A 479 3.36 4.25 33.87
C LEU A 479 3.44 2.98 34.73
N PRO A 480 3.20 3.08 36.06
CA PRO A 480 3.15 1.93 36.95
C PRO A 480 2.15 0.87 36.43
N PRO A 481 2.58 -0.38 36.18
CA PRO A 481 1.68 -1.41 35.67
C PRO A 481 0.54 -1.76 36.64
N ASP A 482 0.77 -1.55 37.93
CA ASP A 482 -0.12 -1.77 39.07
C ASP A 482 -0.89 -0.52 39.50
N LEU A 483 -0.95 0.50 38.63
CA LEU A 483 -1.78 1.69 38.85
C LEU A 483 -3.18 1.28 39.31
N PRO A 484 -3.70 1.80 40.44
CA PRO A 484 -5.00 1.40 40.96
C PRO A 484 -6.10 1.84 39.98
N LEU A 485 -6.77 0.85 39.39
CA LEU A 485 -7.93 1.06 38.53
C LEU A 485 -9.19 0.82 39.36
N ASP A 486 -10.03 1.84 39.49
CA ASP A 486 -11.32 1.74 40.18
C ASP A 486 -12.20 0.64 39.52
N PRO A 487 -12.52 -0.46 40.21
CA PRO A 487 -13.30 -1.56 39.66
C PRO A 487 -14.72 -1.14 39.25
N GLU A 488 -15.34 -0.21 39.97
CA GLU A 488 -16.70 0.26 39.66
C GLU A 488 -16.70 1.05 38.35
N ARG A 489 -15.74 1.95 38.19
CA ARG A 489 -15.54 2.70 36.94
C ARG A 489 -15.20 1.79 35.77
N VAL A 490 -14.31 0.81 35.96
CA VAL A 490 -14.00 -0.19 34.92
C VAL A 490 -15.27 -0.93 34.48
N ALA A 491 -16.06 -1.42 35.44
CA ALA A 491 -17.31 -2.11 35.16
C ALA A 491 -18.32 -1.20 34.44
N ALA A 492 -18.44 0.08 34.84
CA ALA A 492 -19.31 1.06 34.20
C ALA A 492 -18.91 1.33 32.74
N MET A 493 -17.62 1.51 32.45
CA MET A 493 -17.13 1.73 31.09
C MET A 493 -17.33 0.50 30.20
N LEU A 494 -17.13 -0.72 30.73
CA LEU A 494 -17.36 -1.97 29.99
C LEU A 494 -18.83 -2.14 29.56
N LYS A 495 -19.80 -1.64 30.34
CA LYS A 495 -21.22 -1.63 29.94
C LYS A 495 -21.47 -0.81 28.66
N HIS A 496 -20.57 0.10 28.31
CA HIS A 496 -20.68 0.92 27.09
C HIS A 496 -19.91 0.34 25.90
N GLN A 497 -19.36 -0.87 25.98
CA GLN A 497 -18.64 -1.52 24.88
C GLN A 497 -19.44 -1.50 23.57
N ASN A 498 -20.76 -1.77 23.63
CA ASN A 498 -21.60 -1.75 22.45
C ASN A 498 -21.62 -0.38 21.76
N LYS A 499 -21.71 0.70 22.56
CA LYS A 499 -21.69 2.07 22.05
C LYS A 499 -20.36 2.41 21.37
N VAL A 500 -19.23 1.91 21.88
CA VAL A 500 -17.91 2.06 21.24
C VAL A 500 -17.90 1.39 19.87
N VAL A 501 -18.41 0.16 19.77
CA VAL A 501 -18.49 -0.62 18.52
C VAL A 501 -19.39 0.07 17.50
N VAL A 502 -20.55 0.57 17.93
CA VAL A 502 -21.46 1.34 17.07
C VAL A 502 -20.81 2.61 16.55
N TYR A 503 -20.21 3.42 17.44
CA TYR A 503 -19.54 4.66 17.04
C TYR A 503 -18.42 4.40 16.04
N PHE A 504 -17.57 3.40 16.32
CA PHE A 504 -16.52 2.99 15.40
C PHE A 504 -17.10 2.53 14.05
N SER A 505 -18.23 1.84 14.03
CA SER A 505 -18.92 1.42 12.80
C SER A 505 -19.42 2.61 11.98
N LEU A 506 -19.92 3.66 12.61
CA LEU A 506 -20.30 4.91 11.93
C LEU A 506 -19.08 5.60 11.31
N SER A 507 -17.96 5.71 12.05
CA SER A 507 -16.70 6.22 11.48
C SER A 507 -16.19 5.35 10.33
N LEU A 508 -16.34 4.02 10.44
CA LEU A 508 -15.89 3.07 9.43
C LEU A 508 -16.71 3.15 8.13
N LEU A 509 -17.97 3.58 8.17
CA LEU A 509 -18.76 3.86 6.96
C LEU A 509 -18.16 4.96 6.09
N LEU A 510 -17.41 5.90 6.69
CA LEU A 510 -16.73 6.97 5.97
C LEU A 510 -15.38 6.53 5.38
N ALA A 511 -14.83 5.40 5.81
CA ALA A 511 -13.51 4.96 5.35
C ALA A 511 -13.44 4.74 3.82
N PRO A 512 -14.39 4.04 3.17
CA PRO A 512 -14.38 3.91 1.71
C PRO A 512 -14.65 5.24 0.98
N VAL A 513 -15.35 6.18 1.60
CA VAL A 513 -15.62 7.52 1.05
C VAL A 513 -14.32 8.31 0.93
N VAL A 514 -13.49 8.27 1.99
CA VAL A 514 -12.15 8.88 1.98
C VAL A 514 -11.23 8.21 0.96
N GLU A 515 -11.21 6.87 0.89
CA GLU A 515 -10.43 6.14 -0.13
C GLU A 515 -10.87 6.53 -1.55
N THR A 516 -12.18 6.65 -1.79
CA THR A 516 -12.74 7.06 -3.08
C THR A 516 -12.26 8.46 -3.47
N LEU A 517 -12.29 9.43 -2.54
CA LEU A 517 -11.83 10.79 -2.82
C LEU A 517 -10.34 10.83 -3.18
N VAL A 518 -9.49 10.08 -2.47
CA VAL A 518 -8.05 10.01 -2.79
C VAL A 518 -7.80 9.36 -4.15
N LEU A 519 -8.54 8.30 -4.50
CA LEU A 519 -8.40 7.64 -5.80
C LEU A 519 -8.94 8.52 -6.94
N LEU A 520 -10.05 9.22 -6.71
CA LEU A 520 -10.66 10.13 -7.66
C LEU A 520 -9.76 11.35 -7.94
N ASP A 521 -9.12 11.91 -6.91
CA ASP A 521 -8.12 12.97 -7.07
C ASP A 521 -6.99 12.57 -8.03
N ARG A 522 -6.51 11.31 -7.94
CA ARG A 522 -5.48 10.79 -8.84
C ARG A 522 -5.97 10.59 -10.28
N ILE A 523 -7.21 10.13 -10.44
CA ILE A 523 -7.84 9.99 -11.77
C ILE A 523 -7.96 11.37 -12.43
N ILE A 524 -8.46 12.36 -11.69
CA ILE A 524 -8.60 13.74 -12.19
C ILE A 524 -7.23 14.34 -12.49
N TYR A 525 -6.21 14.11 -11.66
CA TYR A 525 -4.83 14.55 -11.93
C TYR A 525 -4.30 14.00 -13.26
N LEU A 526 -4.53 12.71 -13.55
CA LEU A 526 -4.12 12.12 -14.82
C LEU A 526 -4.89 12.73 -16.01
N GLN A 527 -6.19 13.01 -15.83
CA GLN A 527 -7.00 13.68 -16.84
C GLN A 527 -6.53 15.10 -17.14
N GLU A 528 -6.15 15.87 -16.12
CA GLU A 528 -5.57 17.21 -16.26
C GLU A 528 -4.26 17.20 -17.05
N ASN A 529 -3.61 16.04 -17.20
CA ASN A 529 -2.39 15.85 -17.98
C ASN A 529 -2.64 15.03 -19.26
N ASP A 530 -3.88 15.02 -19.76
CA ASP A 530 -4.28 14.35 -21.00
C ASP A 530 -4.00 12.84 -21.01
N VAL A 531 -4.03 12.21 -19.83
CA VAL A 531 -3.84 10.77 -19.69
C VAL A 531 -5.13 10.07 -19.26
N GLU A 532 -5.58 9.14 -20.11
CA GLU A 532 -6.66 8.23 -19.75
C GLU A 532 -6.22 7.24 -18.67
N SER A 533 -7.09 7.07 -17.67
CA SER A 533 -6.86 6.14 -16.57
C SER A 533 -8.12 5.40 -16.19
N ARG A 534 -7.93 4.25 -15.54
CA ARG A 534 -9.00 3.37 -15.05
C ARG A 534 -8.67 2.87 -13.66
N LEU A 535 -9.71 2.72 -12.85
CA LEU A 535 -9.60 2.15 -11.53
C LEU A 535 -10.23 0.75 -11.54
N VAL A 536 -9.43 -0.27 -11.28
CA VAL A 536 -9.83 -1.68 -11.36
C VAL A 536 -9.92 -2.28 -9.95
N PRO A 537 -11.08 -2.76 -9.48
CA PRO A 537 -11.17 -3.56 -8.25
C PRO A 537 -10.61 -4.97 -8.51
N LEU A 538 -9.28 -5.07 -8.60
CA LEU A 538 -8.56 -6.26 -9.07
C LEU A 538 -8.50 -7.39 -8.04
N PHE A 539 -8.34 -7.04 -6.76
CA PHE A 539 -8.20 -8.04 -5.70
C PHE A 539 -9.55 -8.33 -5.05
N ASN A 540 -9.70 -9.52 -4.45
CA ASN A 540 -10.87 -9.83 -3.66
C ASN A 540 -10.82 -9.00 -2.36
N PRO A 541 -11.80 -8.12 -2.08
CA PRO A 541 -11.76 -7.20 -0.93
C PRO A 541 -11.79 -7.92 0.43
N ASN A 542 -12.36 -9.12 0.51
CA ASN A 542 -12.33 -9.95 1.73
C ASN A 542 -10.93 -10.48 2.07
N PHE A 543 -10.02 -10.46 1.10
CA PHE A 543 -8.67 -11.03 1.22
C PHE A 543 -7.58 -9.97 1.14
N SER A 544 -7.70 -9.04 0.20
CA SER A 544 -6.94 -7.81 0.14
C SER A 544 -7.88 -6.60 0.13
N PRO A 545 -8.10 -5.95 1.28
CA PRO A 545 -8.95 -4.77 1.40
C PRO A 545 -8.47 -3.58 0.57
N ARG A 546 -7.23 -3.59 0.09
CA ARG A 546 -6.71 -2.60 -0.85
C ARG A 546 -6.85 -3.10 -2.26
N ASN A 547 -8.10 -3.28 -2.67
CA ASN A 547 -8.45 -4.02 -3.89
C ASN A 547 -8.33 -3.22 -5.18
N PHE A 548 -8.24 -1.89 -5.10
CA PHE A 548 -8.16 -1.04 -6.28
C PHE A 548 -6.74 -0.92 -6.85
N VAL A 549 -6.65 -0.98 -8.17
CA VAL A 549 -5.44 -0.72 -8.96
C VAL A 549 -5.75 0.39 -9.95
N LEU A 550 -5.00 1.49 -9.88
CA LEU A 550 -5.06 2.54 -10.89
C LEU A 550 -4.18 2.12 -12.07
N VAL A 551 -4.77 2.08 -13.27
CA VAL A 551 -4.09 1.73 -14.52
C VAL A 551 -4.18 2.91 -15.46
N ALA A 552 -3.07 3.27 -16.10
CA ALA A 552 -3.06 4.33 -17.10
C ALA A 552 -2.08 4.03 -18.23
N LEU A 553 -2.36 4.58 -19.40
CA LEU A 553 -1.61 4.36 -20.64
C LEU A 553 -1.36 5.71 -21.31
N LYS A 554 -0.16 5.90 -21.86
CA LYS A 554 0.10 7.04 -22.75
C LYS A 554 -0.29 6.70 -24.18
N PRO A 555 -0.86 7.64 -24.95
CA PRO A 555 -1.15 7.45 -26.38
C PRO A 555 0.10 7.03 -27.13
N SER A 556 0.00 6.01 -27.99
CA SER A 556 1.06 5.59 -28.91
C SER A 556 1.54 6.80 -29.71
N ARG A 557 2.86 7.05 -29.70
CA ARG A 557 3.46 8.11 -30.52
C ARG A 557 3.47 7.71 -31.99
#